data_AF-A0AAE0LPI1-F1
#
_entry.id   AF-A0AAE0LPI1-F1
#
_cell.length_a   1.000
_cell.length_b   1.000
_cell.length_c   1.000
_cell.angle_alpha   90.00
_cell.angle_beta   90.00
_cell.angle_gamma   90.00
#
_symmetry.space_group_name_H-M   'P 1'
#
loop_
_entity.id
_entity.type
_entity.pdbx_description
1 polymer ?
#
loop_
_entity_poly.entity_id
_entity_poly.type
_entity_poly.pdbx_seq_one_letter_code
_entity_poly.pdbx_strand_id
1 'polypeptide(L)' 'MSSGLKDKKGEAISEGDHVFARSRGGRHEGDVEKIVTSKEEAEEEGVKHPPKVLFTDQHGHNVQHNPGTVQHGEYKK' A
#
# COMPACT_ATOMS: atom_id res chain seq x y z
N MET A 1 14.71 11.63 13.09
CA MET A 1 14.24 11.96 11.74
C MET A 1 13.46 10.77 11.21
N SER A 2 12.16 10.68 11.51
CA SER A 2 11.28 9.64 10.96
C SER A 2 10.92 10.04 9.53
N SER A 3 11.76 9.68 8.56
CA SER A 3 11.45 9.71 7.14
C SER A 3 10.40 8.62 6.83
N GLY A 4 9.22 8.76 7.44
CA GLY A 4 8.14 7.78 7.40
C GLY A 4 7.65 7.59 5.97
N LEU A 5 7.27 6.35 5.66
CA LEU A 5 6.59 6.01 4.42
C LEU A 5 5.27 6.75 4.42
N LYS A 6 5.05 7.54 3.39
CA LYS A 6 3.88 8.41 3.29
C LYS A 6 3.01 7.99 2.13
N ASP A 7 1.72 8.14 2.34
CA ASP A 7 0.71 7.99 1.31
C ASP A 7 0.75 9.18 0.34
N LYS A 8 -0.17 9.18 -0.63
CA LYS A 8 -0.30 10.24 -1.62
C LYS A 8 -0.58 11.63 -1.02
N LYS A 9 -1.14 11.72 0.18
CA LYS A 9 -1.46 12.97 0.89
C LYS A 9 -0.38 13.39 1.88
N GLY A 10 0.66 12.58 2.07
CA GLY A 10 1.74 12.86 3.01
C GLY A 10 1.48 12.31 4.42
N GLU A 11 0.43 11.51 4.60
CA GLU A 11 0.10 10.82 5.85
C GLU A 11 0.99 9.58 6.00
N ALA A 12 1.50 9.31 7.19
CA ALA A 12 2.36 8.15 7.42
C ALA A 12 1.54 6.85 7.30
N ILE A 13 2.06 5.86 6.58
CA ILE A 13 1.45 4.53 6.40
C ILE A 13 2.10 3.54 7.35
N SER A 14 1.28 2.74 8.02
CA SER A 14 1.63 1.64 8.91
C SER A 14 0.83 0.38 8.58
N GLU A 15 1.27 -0.76 9.10
CA GLU A 15 0.49 -2.00 9.03
C GLU A 15 -0.82 -1.86 9.80
N GLY A 16 -1.90 -2.42 9.26
CA GLY A 16 -3.27 -2.28 9.77
C GLY A 16 -4.01 -1.03 9.30
N ASP A 17 -3.35 -0.09 8.63
CA ASP A 17 -4.03 1.08 8.07
C ASP A 17 -4.91 0.67 6.89
N HIS A 18 -6.14 1.17 6.84
CA HIS A 18 -7.01 0.97 5.68
C HIS A 18 -6.60 1.93 4.55
N VAL A 19 -6.30 1.39 3.37
CA VAL A 19 -5.84 2.16 2.22
C VAL A 19 -6.60 1.81 0.95
N PHE A 20 -6.66 2.74 0.01
CA PHE A 20 -7.16 2.50 -1.33
C PHE A 20 -6.26 3.07 -2.43
N ALA A 21 -6.26 2.38 -3.57
CA ALA A 21 -5.74 2.85 -4.84
C ALA A 21 -6.89 2.95 -5.86
N ARG A 22 -6.99 4.07 -6.58
CA ARG A 22 -7.99 4.25 -7.63
C ARG A 22 -7.53 3.57 -8.92
N SER A 23 -8.42 2.83 -9.56
CA SER A 23 -8.22 2.28 -10.90
C SER A 23 -9.33 2.77 -11.84
N ARG A 24 -9.14 2.64 -13.16
CA ARG A 24 -10.16 3.03 -14.13
C ARG A 24 -11.36 2.09 -14.00
N GLY A 25 -12.48 2.62 -13.52
CA GLY A 25 -13.72 1.85 -13.33
C GLY A 25 -13.83 1.15 -11.97
N GLY A 26 -12.91 1.38 -11.04
CA GLY A 26 -12.94 0.72 -9.73
C GLY A 26 -11.89 1.23 -8.75
N ARG A 27 -11.55 0.36 -7.81
CA ARG A 27 -10.51 0.58 -6.81
C ARG A 27 -9.91 -0.74 -6.35
N HIS A 28 -8.76 -0.67 -5.72
CA HIS A 28 -8.26 -1.70 -4.82
C HIS A 28 -8.22 -1.09 -3.44
N GLU A 29 -8.90 -1.70 -2.49
CA GLU A 29 -9.04 -1.19 -1.13
C GLU A 29 -8.93 -2.36 -0.14
N GLY A 30 -8.18 -2.15 0.93
CA GLY A 30 -7.92 -3.15 1.95
C GLY A 30 -6.99 -2.62 3.04
N ASP A 31 -6.77 -3.45 4.06
CA ASP A 31 -5.89 -3.13 5.17
C ASP A 31 -4.44 -3.48 4.83
N VAL A 32 -3.50 -2.61 5.17
CA VAL A 32 -2.07 -2.85 4.95
C VAL A 32 -1.62 -4.05 5.76
N GLU A 33 -1.16 -5.09 5.09
CA GLU A 33 -0.67 -6.32 5.71
C GLU A 33 0.83 -6.22 6.01
N LYS A 34 1.59 -5.63 5.10
CA LYS A 34 3.05 -5.49 5.22
C LYS A 34 3.55 -4.29 4.44
N ILE A 35 4.60 -3.65 4.95
CA ILE A 35 5.33 -2.61 4.22
C ILE A 35 6.76 -3.08 3.96
N VAL A 36 7.04 -3.37 2.70
CA VAL A 36 8.37 -3.77 2.24
C VAL A 36 9.21 -2.54 1.99
N THR A 37 10.35 -2.44 2.69
CA THR A 37 11.25 -1.27 2.58
C THR A 37 12.64 -1.64 2.11
N SER A 38 13.09 -2.86 2.43
CA SER A 38 14.41 -3.35 2.05
C SER A 38 14.37 -4.14 0.74
N LYS A 39 15.53 -4.34 0.12
CA LYS A 39 15.64 -5.24 -1.05
C LYS A 39 15.49 -6.71 -0.66
N GLU A 40 15.98 -7.08 0.52
CA GLU A 40 15.91 -8.45 1.04
C GLU A 40 14.45 -8.88 1.25
N GLU A 41 13.65 -8.06 1.94
CA GLU A 41 12.21 -8.26 2.09
C GLU A 41 11.51 -8.29 0.72
N ALA A 42 11.97 -7.47 -0.22
CA ALA A 42 11.38 -7.44 -1.55
C ALA A 42 11.62 -8.74 -2.32
N GLU A 43 12.79 -9.35 -2.18
CA GLU A 43 13.10 -10.65 -2.77
C GLU A 43 12.31 -11.79 -2.11
N GLU A 44 12.16 -11.76 -0.78
CA GLU A 44 11.35 -12.74 -0.03
C GLU A 44 9.87 -12.69 -0.42
N GLU A 45 9.30 -11.49 -0.54
CA GLU A 45 7.89 -11.27 -0.91
C GLU A 45 7.65 -11.30 -2.43
N GLY A 46 8.71 -11.48 -3.23
CA GLY A 46 8.63 -11.49 -4.69
C GLY A 46 8.18 -10.16 -5.30
N VAL A 47 8.38 -9.04 -4.61
CA VAL A 47 8.02 -7.70 -5.05
C VAL A 47 9.20 -6.96 -5.65
N LYS A 48 8.95 -6.06 -6.60
CA LYS A 48 10.00 -5.25 -7.24
C LYS A 48 9.89 -3.79 -6.82
N HIS A 49 11.04 -3.12 -6.75
CA HIS A 49 11.17 -1.68 -6.49
C HIS A 49 10.55 -1.24 -5.15
N PRO A 50 11.16 -1.62 -4.00
CA PRO A 50 10.76 -1.07 -2.72
C PRO A 50 10.93 0.46 -2.69
N PRO A 51 10.12 1.20 -1.91
CA PRO A 51 9.14 0.66 -0.96
C PRO A 51 7.81 0.22 -1.60
N LYS A 52 7.21 -0.83 -1.03
CA LYS A 52 5.91 -1.39 -1.45
C LYS A 52 5.00 -1.62 -0.25
N VAL A 53 3.73 -1.30 -0.44
CA VAL A 53 2.63 -1.62 0.48
C VAL A 53 1.91 -2.83 -0.09
N LEU A 54 1.75 -3.84 0.76
CA LEU A 54 1.04 -5.09 0.47
C LEU A 54 -0.30 -5.09 1.21
N PHE A 55 -1.37 -5.41 0.50
CA PHE A 55 -2.71 -5.59 1.07
C PHE A 55 -3.56 -6.49 0.18
N THR A 56 -4.50 -7.21 0.77
CA THR A 56 -5.56 -7.91 0.03
C THR A 56 -6.70 -6.94 -0.29
N ASP A 57 -7.12 -6.86 -1.56
CA ASP A 57 -8.22 -5.99 -1.96
C ASP A 57 -9.61 -6.57 -1.63
N GLN A 58 -10.65 -5.77 -1.83
CA GLN A 58 -12.04 -6.16 -1.59
C GLN A 58 -12.56 -7.33 -2.44
N HIS A 59 -11.78 -7.82 -3.41
CA HIS A 59 -12.07 -8.97 -4.25
C HIS A 59 -11.21 -10.20 -3.90
N GLY A 60 -10.34 -10.09 -2.90
CA GLY A 60 -9.44 -11.17 -2.48
C GLY A 60 -8.15 -11.25 -3.32
N HIS A 61 -7.78 -10.20 -4.04
CA HIS A 61 -6.52 -10.16 -4.78
C HIS A 61 -5.41 -9.55 -3.94
N ASN A 62 -4.22 -10.15 -4.02
CA ASN A 62 -3.01 -9.58 -3.41
C ASN A 62 -2.53 -8.39 -4.24
N VAL A 63 -2.49 -7.21 -3.63
CA VAL A 63 -2.10 -5.95 -4.29
C VAL A 63 -0.77 -5.45 -3.74
N GLN A 64 0.09 -4.99 -4.65
CA GLN A 64 1.41 -4.45 -4.33
C GLN A 64 1.52 -3.03 -4.91
N HIS A 65 1.47 -2.01 -4.06
CA HIS A 65 1.42 -0.63 -4.52
C HIS A 65 2.55 0.22 -3.93
N ASN A 66 2.93 1.28 -4.64
CA ASN A 66 3.88 2.24 -4.06
C ASN A 66 3.16 3.07 -2.98
N PRO A 67 3.77 3.30 -1.80
CA PRO A 67 3.17 4.08 -0.72
C PRO A 67 2.61 5.43 -1.20
N GLY A 68 3.41 6.21 -1.95
CA GLY A 68 3.01 7.54 -2.45
C GLY A 68 1.88 7.58 -3.49
N THR A 69 1.23 6.44 -3.76
CA THR A 69 0.13 6.33 -4.73
C THR A 69 -1.16 5.76 -4.14
N VAL A 70 -1.11 5.21 -2.92
CA VAL A 70 -2.29 4.86 -2.15
C VAL A 70 -2.76 6.06 -1.32
N GLN A 71 -3.98 5.99 -0.80
CA GLN A 71 -4.55 6.99 0.11
C GLN A 71 -5.16 6.27 1.30
N HIS A 72 -5.02 6.84 2.49
CA HIS A 72 -5.72 6.35 3.67
C HIS A 72 -7.24 6.50 3.62
N GLY A 73 -7.89 5.60 4.35
CA GLY A 73 -9.32 5.59 4.60
C GLY A 73 -10.10 4.85 3.53
N GLU A 74 -11.43 4.99 3.58
CA GLU A 74 -12.31 4.35 2.61
C GLU A 74 -12.50 5.22 1.35
N TYR A 75 -12.62 4.59 0.20
CA TYR A 75 -12.95 5.26 -1.05
C TYR A 75 -14.37 5.82 -1.01
N LYS A 76 -14.47 7.15 -1.01
CA LYS A 76 -15.74 7.87 -1.19
C LYS A 76 -15.97 8.17 -2.67
N LYS A 77 -17.13 7.75 -3.19
CA LYS A 77 -17.54 7.93 -4.59
C LYS A 77 -17.89 9.38 -4.91
#